data_AF-A0A5N5ZI78-F1
#
_entry.id   AF-A0A5N5ZI78-F1
#
_cell.length_a   1.000
_cell.length_b   1.000
_cell.length_c   1.000
_cell.angle_alpha   90.00
_cell.angle_beta   90.00
_cell.angle_gamma   90.00
#
_symmetry.space_group_name_H-M   'P 1'
#
loop_
_entity.id
_entity.type
_entity.pdbx_description
1 polymer ?
#
loop_
_entity_poly.entity_id
_entity_poly.type
_entity_poly.pdbx_seq_one_letter_code
_entity_poly.pdbx_strand_id
1 'polypeptide(L)'
;MKDIIKNIEIIQFAGDGDKTVALISYQDTRNVDDINNGFNTIQVPVNIREIQESPRGNMLVNQSVKKENDCCHMCIEDIDECINS
;
A
#
# COMPACT_ATOMS: atom_id res chain seq x y z
N MET A 1 5.37 29.78 3.83
CA MET A 1 6.28 28.72 3.36
C MET A 1 5.41 27.73 2.59
N LYS A 2 5.65 27.51 1.29
CA LYS A 2 4.84 26.58 0.48
C LYS A 2 5.39 25.18 0.71
N ASP A 3 4.53 24.22 1.06
CA ASP A 3 4.96 22.82 1.15
C ASP A 3 5.30 22.32 -0.23
N ILE A 4 6.58 22.00 -0.41
CA ILE A 4 7.18 21.61 -1.69
C ILE A 4 7.02 20.11 -1.92
N ILE A 5 7.04 19.30 -0.86
CA ILE A 5 6.88 17.84 -0.93
C ILE A 5 5.45 17.46 -0.56
N LYS A 6 4.81 16.62 -1.39
CA LYS A 6 3.43 16.13 -1.22
C LYS A 6 3.31 14.66 -1.56
N ASN A 7 2.13 14.08 -1.32
CA ASN A 7 1.74 12.73 -1.75
C ASN A 7 2.79 11.67 -1.39
N ILE A 8 3.19 11.65 -0.11
CA ILE A 8 4.20 10.73 0.40
C ILE A 8 3.53 9.39 0.72
N GLU A 9 4.08 8.30 0.20
CA GLU A 9 3.57 6.95 0.41
C GLU A 9 4.73 5.94 0.50
N ILE A 10 4.59 4.94 1.38
CA ILE A 10 5.44 3.76 1.36
C ILE A 10 4.83 2.77 0.38
N ILE A 11 5.53 2.50 -0.72
CA ILE A 11 5.04 1.61 -1.77
C ILE A 11 5.59 0.19 -1.65
N GLN A 12 6.70 0.00 -0.92
CA GLN A 12 7.29 -1.32 -0.72
C GLN A 12 8.19 -1.37 0.52
N PHE A 13 8.25 -2.54 1.16
CA PHE A 13 9.34 -2.93 2.05
C PHE A 13 10.18 -4.01 1.39
N ALA A 14 11.50 -3.91 1.50
CA ALA A 14 12.44 -4.88 0.96
C ALA A 14 13.58 -5.13 1.94
N GLY A 15 14.23 -6.29 1.81
CA GLY A 15 15.51 -6.55 2.44
C GLY A 15 16.65 -6.02 1.58
N ASP A 16 17.59 -5.30 2.19
CA ASP A 16 18.87 -4.89 1.62
C ASP A 16 19.99 -5.42 2.54
N GLY A 17 20.46 -6.64 2.24
CA GLY A 17 21.35 -7.40 3.12
C GLY A 17 20.70 -7.67 4.48
N ASP A 18 21.36 -7.24 5.55
CA ASP A 18 20.88 -7.39 6.94
C ASP A 18 19.91 -6.28 7.37
N LYS A 19 19.54 -5.35 6.48
CA LYS A 19 18.68 -4.21 6.79
C LYS A 19 17.35 -4.33 6.06
N THR A 20 16.29 -3.90 6.73
CA THR A 20 15.03 -3.64 6.04
C THR A 20 15.04 -2.20 5.53
N VAL A 21 14.65 -2.01 4.28
CA VAL A 21 14.47 -0.69 3.65
C VAL A 21 13.02 -0.51 3.23
N ALA A 22 12.52 0.72 3.36
CA ALA A 22 11.25 1.14 2.79
C ALA A 22 11.53 1.94 1.51
N LEU A 23 10.85 1.59 0.43
CA LEU A 23 10.79 2.40 -0.78
C LEU A 23 9.64 3.39 -0.63
N ILE A 24 9.98 4.67 -0.59
CA ILE A 24 9.05 5.78 -0.38
C ILE A 24 8.90 6.52 -1.71
N SER A 25 7.66 6.67 -2.15
CA SER A 25 7.27 7.59 -3.24
C SER A 25 6.90 8.94 -2.64
N TYR A 26 7.33 10.03 -3.27
CA TYR A 26 6.92 11.39 -2.91
C TYR A 26 6.88 12.28 -4.15
N GLN A 27 6.08 13.33 -4.09
CA GLN A 27 5.97 14.32 -5.17
C GLN A 27 6.68 15.63 -4.78
N ASP A 28 7.66 16.05 -5.58
CA ASP A 28 8.22 17.41 -5.53
C ASP A 28 7.43 18.34 -6.46
N THR A 29 6.65 19.23 -5.85
CA THR A 29 5.76 20.15 -6.57
C THR A 29 6.49 21.23 -7.39
N ARG A 30 7.82 21.31 -7.32
CA ARG A 30 8.63 22.17 -8.20
C ARG A 30 8.88 21.54 -9.57
N ASN A 31 8.75 20.22 -9.67
CA ASN A 31 9.13 19.45 -10.86
C ASN A 31 7.91 18.80 -11.53
N VAL A 32 6.69 19.35 -11.35
CA VAL A 32 5.45 18.79 -11.91
C VAL A 32 5.42 18.75 -13.44
N ASP A 33 6.28 19.51 -14.11
CA ASP A 33 6.38 19.54 -15.57
C ASP A 33 7.28 18.41 -16.12
N ASP A 34 7.86 17.55 -15.26
CA ASP A 34 8.62 16.38 -15.71
C ASP A 34 7.71 15.23 -16.17
N ILE A 35 8.30 14.23 -16.83
CA ILE A 35 7.57 13.06 -17.36
C ILE A 35 6.85 12.25 -16.27
N ASN A 36 7.31 12.36 -15.02
CA ASN A 36 6.79 11.66 -13.86
C ASN A 36 5.90 12.57 -12.99
N ASN A 37 5.53 13.76 -13.46
CA ASN A 37 4.75 14.75 -12.71
C ASN A 37 5.34 15.08 -11.31
N GLY A 38 6.67 15.13 -11.22
CA GLY A 38 7.43 15.43 -10.00
C GLY A 38 7.52 14.27 -9.00
N PHE A 39 7.03 13.07 -9.35
CA PHE A 39 7.15 11.89 -8.49
C PHE A 39 8.58 11.34 -8.50
N ASN A 40 9.08 11.05 -7.30
CA ASN A 40 10.42 10.53 -7.05
C ASN A 40 10.34 9.40 -6.01
N THR A 41 11.32 8.50 -6.04
CA THR A 41 11.44 7.41 -5.07
C THR A 41 12.75 7.47 -4.31
N ILE A 42 12.70 7.20 -3.00
CA ILE A 42 13.87 7.08 -2.14
C ILE A 42 13.81 5.81 -1.30
N GLN A 43 14.97 5.18 -1.09
CA GLN A 43 15.11 4.07 -0.16
C GLN A 43 15.55 4.60 1.21
N VAL A 44 14.80 4.24 2.24
CA VAL A 44 15.08 4.65 3.62
C VAL A 44 15.21 3.40 4.49
N PRO A 45 16.33 3.22 5.22
CA PRO A 45 16.46 2.11 6.15
C PRO A 45 15.44 2.25 7.28
N VAL A 46 14.75 1.16 7.59
CA VAL A 46 13.75 1.09 8.66
C VAL A 46 14.18 0.05 9.68
N ASN A 47 13.99 0.39 10.95
CA ASN A 47 14.20 -0.55 12.05
C ASN A 47 12.84 -1.08 12.50
N ILE A 48 12.43 -2.22 11.93
CA ILE A 48 11.18 -2.88 12.32
C ILE A 48 11.42 -3.55 13.67
N ARG A 49 10.66 -3.13 14.68
CA ARG A 49 10.63 -3.78 15.99
C ARG A 49 9.43 -4.70 16.07
N GLU A 50 9.60 -5.82 16.76
CA GLU A 50 8.48 -6.70 17.09
C GLU A 50 7.43 -5.90 17.89
N ILE A 51 6.17 -6.22 17.65
CA ILE A 51 5.06 -5.65 18.42
C ILE A 51 5.25 -6.12 19.86
N GLN A 52 5.40 -5.18 20.79
CA GLN A 52 5.36 -5.51 22.21
C GLN A 52 3.91 -5.92 22.56
N GLU A 53 3.72 -7.19 22.86
CA GLU A 53 2.45 -7.70 23.34
C GLU A 53 2.11 -7.02 24.67
N SER A 54 0.92 -6.44 24.78
CA SER A 54 0.48 -5.98 26.10
C SER A 54 0.33 -7.19 27.03
N PRO A 55 0.44 -7.01 28.36
CA PRO A 55 0.14 -8.08 29.33
C PRO A 55 -1.27 -8.67 29.19
N ARG A 56 -2.18 -7.98 28.47
CA ARG A 56 -3.56 -8.42 28.18
C ARG A 56 -3.70 -9.10 26.81
N GLY A 57 -2.60 -9.30 26.09
CA GLY A 57 -2.57 -9.72 24.69
C GLY A 57 -2.94 -8.57 23.75
N ASN A 58 -2.33 -8.54 22.56
CA ASN A 58 -2.77 -7.66 21.47
C ASN A 58 -3.58 -8.52 20.49
N MET A 59 -4.85 -8.17 20.25
CA MET A 59 -5.62 -8.83 19.20
C MET A 59 -5.28 -8.21 17.85
N LEU A 60 -4.62 -8.97 16.98
CA LEU A 60 -4.42 -8.56 15.60
C LEU A 60 -5.78 -8.58 14.89
N VAL A 61 -6.23 -7.42 14.42
CA VAL A 61 -7.49 -7.29 13.68
C VAL A 61 -7.21 -7.14 12.19
N ASN A 62 -7.98 -7.83 11.36
CA ASN A 62 -7.94 -7.62 9.92
C ASN A 62 -8.57 -6.25 9.60
N GLN A 63 -7.76 -5.29 9.16
CA GLN A 63 -8.18 -3.94 8.77
C GLN A 63 -8.61 -3.83 7.30
N SER A 64 -8.69 -4.94 6.59
CA SER A 64 -9.19 -4.93 5.21
C SER A 64 -10.68 -4.60 5.21
N VAL A 65 -11.10 -3.67 4.35
CA VAL A 65 -12.52 -3.49 4.04
C VAL A 65 -12.97 -4.78 3.36
N LYS A 66 -13.81 -5.58 4.03
CA LYS A 66 -14.49 -6.68 3.38
C LYS A 66 -15.41 -6.05 2.34
N LYS A 67 -15.09 -6.20 1.04
CA LYS A 67 -16.12 -6.04 0.00
C LYS A 67 -17.16 -7.12 0.28
N GLU A 68 -18.29 -6.75 0.84
CA GLU A 68 -19.47 -7.59 0.69
C GLU A 68 -19.69 -7.73 -0.81
N ASN A 69 -19.85 -8.97 -1.29
CA ASN A 69 -20.17 -9.25 -2.67
C ASN A 69 -21.43 -8.48 -3.04
N ASP A 70 -21.24 -7.36 -3.72
CA ASP A 70 -22.31 -6.64 -4.40
C ASP A 70 -22.68 -7.50 -5.61
N CYS A 71 -23.44 -8.58 -5.36
CA CYS A 71 -24.12 -9.36 -6.38
C CYS A 71 -25.24 -8.51 -6.99
N CYS A 72 -24.87 -7.43 -7.67
CA CYS A 72 -25.69 -6.82 -8.71
C CYS A 72 -25.14 -7.28 -10.06
N HIS A 73 -25.27 -8.58 -10.35
CA HIS A 73 -25.17 -9.03 -11.73
C HIS A 73 -26.57 -8.99 -12.34
N MET A 74 -26.82 -7.92 -13.08
CA MET A 74 -27.81 -7.91 -14.14
C MET A 74 -27.35 -8.94 -15.18
N CYS A 75 -27.91 -10.15 -15.15
CA CYS A 75 -27.56 -11.19 -16.12
C CYS A 75 -28.24 -10.87 -17.45
N ILE A 76 -27.48 -10.33 -18.42
CA ILE A 76 -27.75 -10.60 -19.84
C ILE A 76 -26.79 -11.73 -20.20
N GLU A 77 -27.38 -12.91 -20.31
CA GLU A 77 -27.04 -14.08 -21.12
C GLU A 77 -25.54 -14.49 -21.26
N ASP A 78 -25.31 -15.79 -21.03
CA ASP A 78 -24.11 -16.60 -21.36
C ASP A 78 -22.98 -16.64 -20.30
N ILE A 79 -22.37 -17.76 -19.88
CA ILE A 79 -22.39 -19.18 -20.25
C ILE A 79 -21.67 -19.98 -19.11
N ASP A 80 -22.34 -21.01 -18.56
CA ASP A 80 -21.86 -22.36 -18.19
C ASP A 80 -20.48 -22.68 -17.55
N GLU A 81 -19.82 -21.83 -16.75
CA GLU A 81 -18.57 -22.25 -16.05
C GLU A 81 -18.54 -22.10 -14.51
N CYS A 82 -19.69 -22.17 -13.84
CA CYS A 82 -19.72 -22.52 -12.41
C CYS A 82 -19.57 -24.04 -12.22
N ILE A 83 -18.51 -24.62 -12.80
CA ILE A 83 -18.16 -26.04 -12.66
C ILE A 83 -16.92 -26.14 -11.76
N ASN A 84 -17.11 -26.80 -10.61
CA ASN A 84 -16.11 -27.38 -9.69
C ASN A 84 -15.42 -26.47 -8.66
N SER A 85 -16.06 -26.27 -7.50
CA SER A 85 -15.77 -27.01 -6.24
C SER A 85 -16.42 -26.33 -5.03
#